data_AF-A0A355AQN9-F1
#
_entry.id   AF-A0A355AQN9-F1
#
_cell.length_a   1.000
_cell.length_b   1.000
_cell.length_c   1.000
_cell.angle_alpha   90.00
_cell.angle_beta   90.00
_cell.angle_gamma   90.00
#
_symmetry.space_group_name_H-M   'P 1'
#
loop_
_entity.id
_entity.type
_entity.pdbx_description
1 polymer ?
#
loop_
_entity_poly.entity_id
_entity_poly.type
_entity_poly.pdbx_seq_one_letter_code
_entity_poly.pdbx_strand_id
1 'polypeptide(L)'
;MSKAPSIDVHSHFFPRTFLDLINKQGDRYSVSCSFENSAGPVIVMNGHSLLPLEQRFIDLEARLHSMDDQGVDMHALSLTMPMVYWASPDLSR
;
A
#
# COMPACT_ATOMS: atom_id res chain seq x y z
N MET A 1 26.26 10.90 -23.97
CA MET A 1 24.91 11.46 -23.69
C MET A 1 24.33 10.68 -22.52
N SER A 2 23.80 11.32 -21.49
CA SER A 2 23.10 10.62 -20.40
C SER A 2 21.78 10.07 -20.93
N LYS A 3 21.40 8.86 -20.50
CA LYS A 3 20.10 8.26 -20.80
C LYS A 3 18.99 9.07 -20.09
N ALA A 4 17.84 9.24 -20.74
CA ALA A 4 16.65 9.80 -20.08
C ALA A 4 16.12 8.81 -19.02
N PRO A 5 15.60 9.30 -17.88
CA PRO A 5 15.10 8.43 -16.82
C PRO A 5 13.83 7.68 -17.25
N SER A 6 13.75 6.41 -16.85
CA SER A 6 12.55 5.57 -16.91
C SER A 6 11.64 5.92 -15.74
N ILE A 7 10.43 6.42 -16.02
CA ILE A 7 9.48 6.88 -15.00
C ILE A 7 8.21 6.05 -15.11
N ASP A 8 7.85 5.36 -14.03
CA ASP A 8 6.56 4.70 -13.90
C ASP A 8 5.62 5.54 -13.01
N VAL A 9 4.45 5.84 -13.56
CA VAL A 9 3.43 6.70 -12.95
C VAL A 9 2.25 5.91 -12.37
N HIS A 10 2.29 4.58 -12.46
CA HIS A 10 1.25 3.69 -11.96
C HIS A 10 1.85 2.60 -11.07
N SER A 11 2.31 3.01 -9.90
CA SER A 11 2.85 2.11 -8.89
C SER A 11 2.24 2.38 -7.52
N HIS A 12 2.04 1.32 -6.73
CA HIS A 12 1.28 1.41 -5.49
C HIS A 12 2.11 1.14 -4.24
N PHE A 13 1.84 1.92 -3.19
CA PHE A 13 2.51 1.80 -1.89
C PHE A 13 1.54 2.17 -0.77
N PHE A 14 1.62 1.46 0.35
CA PHE A 14 0.86 1.70 1.57
C PHE A 14 1.80 2.17 2.68
N PRO A 15 1.70 3.44 3.11
CA PRO A 15 2.39 3.89 4.31
C PRO A 15 1.96 3.08 5.53
N ARG A 16 2.91 2.75 6.41
CA ARG A 16 2.61 2.02 7.66
C ARG A 16 1.51 2.70 8.49
N THR A 17 1.53 4.02 8.56
CA THR A 17 0.52 4.82 9.28
C THR A 17 -0.89 4.64 8.73
N PHE A 18 -1.05 4.41 7.43
CA PHE A 18 -2.35 4.13 6.81
C PHE A 18 -2.87 2.74 7.17
N LEU A 19 -2.01 1.72 7.14
CA LEU A 19 -2.38 0.36 7.56
C LEU A 19 -2.72 0.29 9.05
N ASP A 20 -1.95 0.98 9.89
CA ASP A 20 -2.22 1.11 11.32
C ASP A 20 -3.55 1.84 11.58
N LEU A 21 -3.91 2.83 10.76
CA LEU A 21 -5.20 3.52 10.85
C LEU A 21 -6.36 2.57 10.56
N ILE A 22 -6.27 1.76 9.49
CA ILE A 22 -7.26 0.73 9.18
C ILE A 22 -7.35 -0.26 10.33
N ASN A 23 -6.21 -0.77 10.83
CA ASN A 23 -6.19 -1.72 11.94
C ASN A 23 -6.87 -1.17 13.20
N LYS A 24 -6.66 0.10 13.54
CA LYS A 24 -7.20 0.71 14.76
C LYS A 24 -8.65 1.16 14.65
N GLN A 25 -9.07 1.61 13.47
CA GLN A 25 -10.32 2.36 13.32
C GLN A 25 -11.26 1.83 12.24
N GLY A 26 -10.80 0.88 11.41
CA GLY A 26 -11.51 0.41 10.23
C GLY A 26 -12.72 -0.47 10.52
N ASP A 27 -12.75 -1.19 11.64
CA ASP A 27 -13.82 -2.16 11.95
C ASP A 27 -15.21 -1.53 11.88
N ARG A 28 -15.34 -0.27 12.36
CA ARG A 28 -16.60 0.50 12.30
C ARG A 28 -17.09 0.77 10.87
N TYR A 29 -16.24 0.58 9.89
CA TYR A 29 -16.48 0.76 8.46
C TYR A 29 -16.36 -0.55 7.66
N SER A 30 -16.39 -1.70 8.33
CA SER A 30 -16.27 -3.01 7.67
C SER A 30 -14.97 -3.20 6.88
N VAL A 31 -13.88 -2.55 7.31
CA VAL A 31 -12.53 -2.76 6.76
C VAL A 31 -11.55 -3.04 7.89
N SER A 32 -10.74 -4.08 7.79
CA SER A 32 -9.71 -4.38 8.78
C SER A 32 -8.37 -4.63 8.12
N CYS A 33 -7.31 -4.49 8.90
CA CYS A 33 -5.95 -4.81 8.49
C CYS A 33 -5.30 -5.65 9.59
N SER A 34 -4.83 -6.85 9.26
CA SER A 34 -4.07 -7.71 10.17
C SER A 34 -2.60 -7.78 9.76
N PHE A 35 -1.72 -7.83 10.76
CA PHE A 35 -0.26 -7.97 10.57
C PHE A 35 0.25 -9.37 10.96
N GLU A 36 -0.65 -10.33 11.21
CA GLU A 36 -0.30 -11.66 11.73
C GLU A 36 0.15 -12.63 10.64
N ASN A 37 -0.15 -12.33 9.38
CA ASN A 37 0.24 -13.18 8.25
C ASN A 37 1.74 -13.01 7.94
N SER A 38 2.47 -14.12 7.88
CA SER A 38 3.91 -14.14 7.61
C SER A 38 4.30 -13.65 6.22
N ALA A 39 3.38 -13.69 5.25
CA ALA A 39 3.58 -13.16 3.90
C ALA A 39 3.40 -11.63 3.82
N GLY A 40 2.89 -10.99 4.88
CA GLY A 40 2.70 -9.55 4.97
C GLY A 40 1.28 -9.16 5.42
N PRO A 41 1.02 -7.85 5.61
CA PRO A 41 -0.27 -7.36 6.08
C PRO A 41 -1.42 -7.77 5.14
N VAL A 42 -2.57 -8.11 5.72
CA VAL A 42 -3.77 -8.48 4.97
C VAL A 42 -4.88 -7.48 5.27
N ILE A 43 -5.41 -6.87 4.21
CA ILE A 43 -6.60 -6.02 4.30
C ILE A 43 -7.83 -6.87 3.97
N VAL A 44 -8.87 -6.78 4.79
CA VAL A 44 -10.18 -7.37 4.54
C VAL A 44 -11.20 -6.24 4.43
N MET A 45 -11.99 -6.21 3.36
CA MET A 45 -13.03 -5.21 3.13
C MET A 45 -14.35 -5.90 2.85
N ASN A 46 -15.40 -5.56 3.61
CA ASN A 46 -16.74 -6.14 3.48
C ASN A 46 -16.73 -7.68 3.50
N GLY A 47 -15.86 -8.27 4.33
CA GLY A 47 -15.68 -9.73 4.43
C GLY A 47 -14.82 -10.36 3.32
N HIS A 48 -14.36 -9.59 2.33
CA HIS A 48 -13.47 -10.05 1.27
C HIS A 48 -12.01 -9.75 1.60
N SER A 49 -11.19 -10.80 1.72
CA SER A 49 -9.76 -10.66 1.93
C SER A 49 -9.04 -10.32 0.63
N LEU A 50 -8.15 -9.33 0.68
CA LEU A 50 -7.14 -9.14 -0.36
C LEU A 50 -6.00 -10.13 -0.19
N LEU A 51 -5.14 -10.23 -1.21
CA LEU A 51 -3.87 -10.94 -1.08
C LEU A 51 -2.98 -10.22 -0.05
N PRO A 52 -2.12 -10.96 0.68
CA PRO A 52 -1.13 -10.35 1.55
C PRO A 52 -0.26 -9.36 0.78
N LEU A 53 0.00 -8.21 1.41
CA LEU A 53 0.85 -7.18 0.84
C LEU A 53 2.31 -7.63 0.93
N GLU A 54 2.93 -7.89 -0.23
CA GLU A 54 4.37 -8.13 -0.31
C GLU A 54 5.17 -6.93 0.22
N GLN A 55 6.42 -7.17 0.63
CA GLN A 55 7.25 -6.13 1.26
C GLN A 55 7.39 -4.85 0.42
N ARG A 56 7.50 -4.95 -0.92
CA ARG A 56 7.59 -3.77 -1.81
C ARG A 56 6.38 -2.82 -1.74
N PHE A 57 5.25 -3.26 -1.17
CA PHE A 57 4.08 -2.40 -0.97
C PHE A 57 4.13 -1.60 0.32
N ILE A 58 5.02 -1.93 1.27
CA ILE A 58 5.01 -1.37 2.62
C ILE A 58 6.38 -0.92 3.13
N ASP A 59 7.45 -1.38 2.48
CA ASP A 59 8.84 -1.06 2.80
C ASP A 59 9.53 -0.40 1.60
N LEU A 60 10.15 0.76 1.85
CA LEU A 60 10.76 1.57 0.78
C LEU A 60 12.06 0.94 0.26
N GLU A 61 12.84 0.28 1.11
CA GLU A 61 14.10 -0.35 0.68
C GLU A 61 13.81 -1.57 -0.22
N ALA A 62 12.86 -2.42 0.18
CA ALA A 62 12.38 -3.52 -0.66
C ALA A 62 11.81 -3.02 -2.00
N ARG A 63 11.16 -1.85 -1.99
CA ARG A 63 10.67 -1.20 -3.22
C ARG A 63 11.82 -0.71 -4.10
N LEU A 64 12.82 -0.04 -3.54
CA LEU A 64 13.99 0.42 -4.29
C LEU A 64 14.74 -0.76 -4.93
N HIS A 65 14.92 -1.87 -4.20
CA HIS A 65 15.52 -3.08 -4.76
C HIS A 65 14.68 -3.63 -5.93
N SER A 66 13.36 -3.67 -5.77
CA SER A 66 12.46 -4.08 -6.85
C SER A 66 12.49 -3.12 -8.05
N MET A 67 12.75 -1.82 -7.84
CA MET A 67 12.93 -0.84 -8.92
C MET A 67 14.23 -1.09 -9.69
N ASP A 68 15.31 -1.39 -8.99
CA ASP A 68 16.60 -1.74 -9.59
C ASP A 68 16.47 -2.98 -10.48
N ASP A 69 15.80 -4.03 -10.00
CA ASP A 69 15.55 -5.27 -10.76
C ASP A 69 14.72 -5.03 -12.03
N GLN A 70 13.82 -4.05 -12.01
CA GLN A 70 12.96 -3.67 -13.14
C GLN A 70 13.61 -2.64 -14.07
N GLY A 71 14.69 -1.99 -13.66
CA GLY A 71 15.32 -0.88 -14.39
C GLY A 71 14.44 0.37 -14.45
N VAL A 72 13.72 0.68 -13.38
CA VAL A 72 12.88 1.90 -13.24
C VAL A 72 13.59 2.92 -12.36
N ASP A 73 13.81 4.13 -12.88
CA ASP A 73 14.56 5.18 -12.18
C ASP A 73 13.69 5.98 -11.21
N MET A 74 12.37 6.06 -11.45
CA MET A 74 11.44 6.81 -10.61
C MET A 74 10.04 6.20 -10.63
N HIS A 75 9.42 6.11 -9.45
CA HIS A 75 8.00 5.83 -9.30
C HIS A 75 7.24 7.06 -8.79
N ALA A 76 6.14 7.42 -9.44
CA ALA A 76 5.10 8.24 -8.81
C ALA A 76 4.12 7.30 -8.08
N LEU A 77 4.20 7.30 -6.74
CA LEU A 77 3.45 6.35 -5.92
C LEU A 77 2.03 6.83 -5.66
N SER A 78 1.11 5.87 -5.63
CA SER A 78 -0.30 6.06 -5.28
C SER A 78 -0.76 5.00 -4.29
N LEU A 79 -1.86 5.25 -3.58
CA LEU A 79 -2.57 4.17 -2.89
C LEU A 79 -3.25 3.25 -3.92
N THR A 80 -3.61 2.05 -3.48
CA THR A 80 -4.56 1.17 -4.17
C THR A 80 -5.67 0.73 -3.21
N MET A 81 -6.52 -0.21 -3.61
CA MET A 81 -7.68 -0.68 -2.84
C MET A 81 -7.30 -0.96 -1.37
N PRO A 82 -8.01 -0.36 -0.39
CA PRO A 82 -9.32 0.30 -0.50
C PRO A 82 -9.29 1.81 -0.76
N MET A 83 -8.14 2.40 -1.11
CA MET A 83 -7.95 3.85 -1.22
C MET A 83 -8.43 4.55 0.07
N VAL A 84 -9.15 5.66 -0.03
CA VAL A 84 -9.77 6.35 1.11
C VAL A 84 -11.30 6.20 1.13
N TYR A 85 -11.86 5.32 0.29
CA TYR A 85 -13.33 5.20 0.11
C TYR A 85 -14.02 4.42 1.23
N TRP A 86 -13.25 3.82 2.13
CA TRP A 86 -13.78 2.99 3.21
C TRP A 86 -14.18 3.80 4.44
N ALA A 87 -13.74 5.05 4.59
CA ALA A 87 -14.00 5.84 5.80
C ALA A 87 -14.95 7.01 5.55
N SER A 88 -15.66 7.43 6.59
CA SER A 88 -16.32 8.74 6.61
C SER A 88 -15.27 9.86 6.56
N PRO A 89 -15.56 11.01 5.92
CA PRO A 89 -14.70 12.20 5.97
C PRO A 89 -14.37 12.69 7.38
N ASP A 90 -15.17 12.36 8.39
CA ASP A 90 -14.87 12.76 9.77
C ASP A 90 -13.63 12.07 10.34
N LEU A 91 -13.19 10.95 9.75
CA LEU A 91 -11.95 10.27 10.18
C LEU A 91 -10.68 11.05 9.78
N SER A 92 -10.75 11.94 8.79
CA SER A 92 -9.60 12.72 8.31
C SER A 92 -9.47 14.10 8.96
N ARG A 93 -10.33 14.41 9.95
CA ARG A 93 -10.31 15.64 10.74
C ARG A 93 -9.59 15.42 12.06
#